data_AF-A0A9X2SIR1-F1
#
_entry.id   AF-A0A9X2SIR1-F1
#
_cell.length_a   1.000
_cell.length_b   1.000
_cell.length_c   1.000
_cell.angle_alpha   90.00
_cell.angle_beta   90.00
_cell.angle_gamma   90.00
#
_symmetry.space_group_name_H-M   'P 1'
#
loop_
_entity.id
_entity.type
_entity.pdbx_description
1 polymer ?
#
loop_
_entity_poly.entity_id
_entity_poly.type
_entity_poly.pdbx_seq_one_letter_code
_entity_poly.pdbx_strand_id
1 'polypeptide(L)'
;MSPVPSPTSDRLSAYLASDAVVDHEHPLIRAHTDARRGTAEERARAAFLFVRDEVEHVIDAGDPRVTWRASDVLRERVGICHAKAHLLAALLRAQGIPAGFCYQELSALHGLNAVYLHGNWARLDARGNRTGAGGEFSLDEEKLAWPVDVARGERDLPEIHPAPAPAVVDFLMSSRPGPGWYETGLPKTL
;
A
#
# COMPACT_ATOMS: atom_id res chain seq x y z
N MET A 1 -21.43 -7.42 -2.86
CA MET A 1 -20.27 -8.33 -2.87
C MET A 1 -19.09 -7.50 -3.31
N SER A 2 -17.99 -7.52 -2.57
CA SER A 2 -16.74 -6.88 -3.04
C SER A 2 -16.35 -7.51 -4.37
N PRO A 3 -15.87 -6.72 -5.35
CA PRO A 3 -15.51 -7.24 -6.65
C PRO A 3 -14.28 -8.17 -6.53
N VAL A 4 -14.19 -9.18 -7.40
CA VAL A 4 -13.09 -10.14 -7.36
C VAL A 4 -11.79 -9.44 -7.79
N PRO A 5 -10.72 -9.47 -6.98
CA PRO A 5 -9.45 -8.87 -7.35
C PRO A 5 -8.91 -9.44 -8.66
N SER A 6 -8.62 -8.56 -9.62
CA SER A 6 -8.32 -8.91 -11.01
C SER A 6 -6.97 -8.31 -11.44
N PRO A 7 -5.94 -9.12 -11.69
CA PRO A 7 -4.64 -8.61 -12.12
C PRO A 7 -4.71 -8.01 -13.53
N THR A 8 -4.16 -6.81 -13.68
CA THR A 8 -4.04 -6.10 -14.97
C THR A 8 -2.91 -6.62 -15.86
N SER A 9 -2.03 -7.47 -15.31
CA SER A 9 -0.97 -8.17 -16.02
C SER A 9 -1.10 -9.67 -15.78
N ASP A 10 -0.98 -10.47 -16.84
CA ASP A 10 -0.94 -11.95 -16.77
C ASP A 10 0.40 -12.49 -16.24
N ARG A 11 1.44 -11.66 -16.24
CA ARG A 11 2.79 -12.04 -15.77
C ARG A 11 2.98 -11.70 -14.30
N LEU A 12 3.10 -12.72 -13.44
CA LEU A 12 3.46 -12.54 -12.02
C LEU A 12 4.77 -11.78 -11.82
N SER A 13 5.72 -11.89 -12.76
CA SER A 13 6.98 -11.13 -12.73
C SER A 13 6.79 -9.61 -12.75
N ALA A 14 5.68 -9.11 -13.33
CA ALA A 14 5.39 -7.67 -13.32
C ALA A 14 5.15 -7.15 -11.90
N TYR A 15 4.58 -7.99 -11.03
CA TYR A 15 4.32 -7.69 -9.62
C TYR A 15 5.54 -7.93 -8.71
N LEU A 16 6.70 -8.22 -9.30
CA LEU A 16 8.01 -8.29 -8.63
C LEU A 16 8.95 -7.16 -9.07
N ALA A 17 8.55 -6.35 -10.06
CA ALA A 17 9.40 -5.32 -10.62
C ALA A 17 9.76 -4.25 -9.56
N SER A 18 11.00 -3.76 -9.66
CA SER A 18 11.46 -2.54 -8.99
C SER A 18 11.25 -1.35 -9.92
N ASP A 19 10.99 -0.19 -9.34
CA ASP A 19 10.91 1.10 -10.04
C ASP A 19 11.32 2.24 -9.09
N ALA A 20 11.17 3.49 -9.51
CA ALA A 20 11.57 4.64 -8.69
C ALA A 20 10.71 4.85 -7.42
N VAL A 21 9.51 4.26 -7.36
CA VAL A 21 8.56 4.41 -6.24
C VAL A 21 8.70 3.23 -5.27
N VAL A 22 8.71 2.01 -5.79
CA VAL A 22 8.81 0.78 -5.01
C VAL A 22 10.24 0.52 -4.56
N ASP A 23 11.22 0.92 -5.37
CA ASP A 23 12.67 0.93 -5.08
C ASP A 23 13.19 -0.19 -4.18
N HIS A 24 12.71 -1.43 -4.38
CA HIS A 24 12.92 -2.52 -3.42
C HIS A 24 14.36 -3.06 -3.42
N GLU A 25 15.13 -2.68 -4.42
CA GLU A 25 16.58 -2.91 -4.51
C GLU A 25 17.38 -1.91 -3.66
N HIS A 26 16.76 -0.86 -3.12
CA HIS A 26 17.41 0.12 -2.25
C HIS A 26 18.00 -0.55 -1.00
N PRO A 27 19.25 -0.23 -0.60
CA PRO A 27 19.93 -0.92 0.52
C PRO A 27 19.14 -0.96 1.83
N LEU A 28 18.38 0.11 2.16
CA LEU A 28 17.52 0.13 3.34
C LEU A 28 16.40 -0.91 3.28
N ILE A 29 15.76 -1.10 2.13
CA ILE A 29 14.69 -2.10 1.94
C ILE A 29 15.27 -3.51 2.02
N ARG A 30 16.41 -3.75 1.35
CA ARG A 30 17.13 -5.03 1.38
C ARG A 30 17.54 -5.38 2.80
N ALA A 31 18.24 -4.48 3.50
CA ALA A 31 18.67 -4.69 4.87
C ALA A 31 17.49 -4.98 5.83
N HIS A 32 16.34 -4.32 5.63
CA HIS A 32 15.15 -4.55 6.46
C HIS A 32 14.51 -5.93 6.22
N THR A 33 14.71 -6.52 5.04
CA THR A 33 14.11 -7.81 4.66
C THR A 33 15.08 -8.98 4.75
N ASP A 34 16.40 -8.74 4.67
CA ASP A 34 17.46 -9.77 4.66
C ASP A 34 17.48 -10.65 5.91
N ALA A 35 17.01 -10.15 7.06
CA ALA A 35 16.93 -10.90 8.31
C ALA A 35 15.63 -11.69 8.47
N ARG A 36 14.61 -11.46 7.64
CA ARG A 36 13.32 -12.16 7.74
C ARG A 36 13.48 -13.62 7.34
N ARG A 37 12.94 -14.52 8.15
CA ARG A 37 12.97 -15.97 7.97
C ARG A 37 11.54 -16.51 8.01
N GLY A 38 11.37 -17.79 7.69
CA GLY A 38 10.07 -18.45 7.64
C GLY A 38 9.49 -18.51 6.22
N THR A 39 8.24 -18.94 6.14
CA THR A 39 7.45 -19.10 4.92
C THR A 39 7.14 -17.76 4.25
N ALA A 40 6.69 -17.80 2.99
CA ALA A 40 6.27 -16.59 2.28
C ALA A 40 5.10 -15.88 3.00
N GLU A 41 4.17 -16.64 3.58
CA GLU A 41 3.07 -16.07 4.39
C GLU A 41 3.59 -15.38 5.65
N GLU A 42 4.45 -16.04 6.44
CA GLU A 42 5.00 -15.43 7.67
C GLU A 42 5.74 -14.13 7.37
N ARG A 43 6.51 -14.11 6.27
CA ARG A 43 7.21 -12.92 5.79
C ARG A 43 6.26 -11.83 5.30
N ALA A 44 5.15 -12.19 4.64
CA ALA A 44 4.12 -11.24 4.21
C ALA A 44 3.37 -10.65 5.41
N ARG A 45 3.00 -11.48 6.37
CA ARG A 45 2.35 -11.07 7.62
C ARG A 45 3.24 -10.12 8.41
N ALA A 46 4.53 -10.45 8.57
CA ALA A 46 5.49 -9.56 9.23
C ALA A 46 5.65 -8.22 8.50
N ALA A 47 5.71 -8.23 7.15
CA ALA A 47 5.75 -6.99 6.36
C ALA A 47 4.50 -6.13 6.57
N PHE A 48 3.33 -6.75 6.51
CA PHE A 48 2.04 -6.07 6.70
C PHE A 48 1.95 -5.44 8.10
N LEU A 49 2.19 -6.22 9.15
CA LEU A 49 2.11 -5.75 10.54
C LEU A 49 3.09 -4.61 10.79
N PHE A 50 4.32 -4.73 10.28
CA PHE A 50 5.32 -3.67 10.35
C PHE A 50 4.83 -2.36 9.72
N VAL A 51 4.31 -2.41 8.48
CA VAL A 51 3.81 -1.18 7.81
C VAL A 51 2.56 -0.64 8.51
N ARG A 52 1.67 -1.51 8.98
CA ARG A 52 0.43 -1.09 9.64
C ARG A 52 0.70 -0.45 10.99
N ASP A 53 1.59 -1.03 11.78
CA ASP A 53 1.74 -0.75 13.22
C ASP A 53 2.99 0.09 13.54
N GLU A 54 4.03 0.09 12.71
CA GLU A 54 5.28 0.84 12.96
C GLU A 54 5.57 1.97 11.97
N VAL A 55 4.65 2.25 11.05
CA VAL A 55 4.72 3.40 10.14
C VAL A 55 3.49 4.24 10.39
N GLU A 56 3.67 5.47 10.86
CA GLU A 56 2.55 6.35 11.18
C GLU A 56 1.82 6.82 9.92
N HIS A 57 0.52 7.04 10.06
CA HIS A 57 -0.24 7.73 9.02
C HIS A 57 -0.13 9.24 9.24
N VAL A 58 0.17 10.02 8.19
CA VAL A 58 0.38 11.49 8.31
C VAL A 58 -0.77 12.20 9.02
N ILE A 59 -2.02 11.81 8.73
CA ILE A 59 -3.22 12.35 9.38
C ILE A 59 -3.27 12.00 10.88
N ASP A 60 -2.95 10.75 11.24
CA ASP A 60 -3.11 10.25 12.60
C ASP A 60 -2.05 10.82 13.54
N ALA A 61 -0.85 11.06 13.01
CA ALA A 61 0.27 11.64 13.74
C ALA A 61 0.34 13.17 13.64
N GLY A 62 -0.45 13.80 12.77
CA GLY A 62 -0.34 15.24 12.46
C GLY A 62 1.01 15.60 11.85
N ASP A 63 1.61 14.70 11.07
CA ASP A 63 2.97 14.84 10.53
C ASP A 63 2.96 15.63 9.22
N PRO A 64 3.78 16.70 9.08
CA PRO A 64 3.79 17.56 7.90
C PRO A 64 4.63 16.99 6.74
N ARG A 65 5.37 15.90 6.94
CA ARG A 65 6.26 15.34 5.92
C ARG A 65 5.48 14.73 4.76
N VAL A 66 6.11 14.77 3.59
CA VAL A 66 5.65 14.07 2.38
C VAL A 66 6.68 13.00 2.06
N THR A 67 6.23 11.75 1.97
CA THR A 67 7.04 10.60 1.56
C THR A 67 6.38 9.93 0.39
N TRP A 68 7.16 9.46 -0.59
CA TRP A 68 6.60 8.82 -1.79
C TRP A 68 7.37 7.58 -2.22
N ARG A 69 8.70 7.55 -2.10
CA ARG A 69 9.47 6.31 -2.32
C ARG A 69 9.31 5.38 -1.13
N ALA A 70 9.29 4.08 -1.37
CA ALA A 70 9.22 3.10 -0.29
C ALA A 70 10.42 3.25 0.66
N SER A 71 11.63 3.47 0.15
CA SER A 71 12.80 3.73 1.00
C SER A 71 12.68 5.00 1.85
N ASP A 72 11.98 6.04 1.36
CA ASP A 72 11.69 7.25 2.15
C ASP A 72 10.71 6.94 3.28
N VAL A 73 9.63 6.22 2.98
CA VAL A 73 8.62 5.83 3.98
C VAL A 73 9.25 4.94 5.06
N LEU A 74 10.15 4.02 4.69
CA LEU A 74 10.86 3.16 5.65
C LEU A 74 11.77 3.97 6.59
N ARG A 75 12.46 4.98 6.06
CA ARG A 75 13.38 5.82 6.83
C ARG A 75 12.64 6.76 7.78
N GLU A 76 11.64 7.45 7.26
CA GLU A 76 10.91 8.49 7.98
C GLU A 76 9.83 7.93 8.92
N ARG A 77 9.43 6.66 8.71
CA ARG A 77 8.36 5.95 9.44
C ARG A 77 7.04 6.68 9.45
N VAL A 78 6.73 7.36 8.35
CA VAL A 78 5.46 8.05 8.16
C VAL A 78 5.06 8.02 6.69
N GLY A 79 3.76 8.00 6.41
CA GLY A 79 3.22 8.14 5.05
C GLY A 79 1.69 8.14 5.02
N ILE A 80 1.10 8.67 3.94
CA ILE A 80 -0.33 8.46 3.66
C ILE A 80 -0.57 7.01 3.16
N CYS A 81 -1.82 6.56 3.09
CA CYS A 81 -2.18 5.21 2.62
C CYS A 81 -1.43 4.78 1.35
N HIS A 82 -1.31 5.65 0.34
CA HIS A 82 -0.53 5.36 -0.88
C HIS A 82 0.95 5.09 -0.60
N ALA A 83 1.61 5.97 0.15
CA ALA A 83 3.03 5.82 0.48
C ALA A 83 3.29 4.58 1.33
N LYS A 84 2.37 4.27 2.26
CA LYS A 84 2.39 3.01 3.02
C LYS A 84 2.22 1.79 2.11
N ALA A 85 1.35 1.86 1.11
CA ALA A 85 1.20 0.82 0.11
C ALA A 85 2.45 0.65 -0.78
N HIS A 86 3.18 1.74 -1.08
CA HIS A 86 4.48 1.68 -1.76
C HIS A 86 5.49 0.89 -0.92
N LEU A 87 5.58 1.19 0.38
CA LEU A 87 6.48 0.47 1.29
C LEU A 87 6.10 -1.01 1.44
N LEU A 88 4.82 -1.34 1.62
CA LEU A 88 4.40 -2.72 1.74
C LEU A 88 4.74 -3.51 0.46
N ALA A 89 4.47 -2.96 -0.72
CA ALA A 89 4.87 -3.57 -1.99
C ALA A 89 6.38 -3.80 -2.05
N ALA A 90 7.19 -2.83 -1.65
CA ALA A 90 8.65 -2.94 -1.67
C ALA A 90 9.16 -4.06 -0.75
N LEU A 91 8.66 -4.11 0.48
CA LEU A 91 9.05 -5.13 1.46
C LEU A 91 8.63 -6.54 1.02
N LEU A 92 7.47 -6.68 0.36
CA LEU A 92 7.01 -7.97 -0.16
C LEU A 92 7.85 -8.41 -1.37
N ARG A 93 8.05 -7.52 -2.34
CA ARG A 93 8.80 -7.81 -3.57
C ARG A 93 10.26 -8.09 -3.32
N ALA A 94 10.90 -7.40 -2.38
CA ALA A 94 12.28 -7.70 -1.95
C ALA A 94 12.45 -9.13 -1.43
N GLN A 95 11.38 -9.73 -0.90
CA GLN A 95 11.33 -11.10 -0.38
C GLN A 95 10.81 -12.12 -1.41
N GLY A 96 10.68 -11.71 -2.68
CA GLY A 96 10.22 -12.55 -3.78
C GLY A 96 8.71 -12.80 -3.81
N ILE A 97 7.92 -12.01 -3.08
CA ILE A 97 6.47 -12.18 -2.99
C ILE A 97 5.81 -11.19 -3.97
N PRO A 98 5.07 -11.66 -4.99
CA PRO A 98 4.40 -10.78 -5.92
C PRO A 98 3.35 -9.93 -5.19
N ALA A 99 3.45 -8.62 -5.35
CA ALA A 99 2.56 -7.67 -4.70
C ALA A 99 2.15 -6.58 -5.70
N GLY A 100 0.87 -6.23 -5.75
CA GLY A 100 0.33 -5.17 -6.58
C GLY A 100 -0.34 -4.07 -5.78
N PHE A 101 -0.82 -3.07 -6.50
CA PHE A 101 -1.56 -1.91 -5.98
C PHE A 101 -3.03 -2.05 -6.33
N CYS A 102 -3.89 -1.78 -5.35
CA CYS A 102 -5.33 -1.73 -5.51
C CYS A 102 -5.84 -0.40 -4.97
N TYR A 103 -7.06 -0.03 -5.36
CA TYR A 103 -7.62 1.25 -5.02
C TYR A 103 -9.09 1.15 -4.62
N GLN A 104 -9.51 2.06 -3.74
CA GLN A 104 -10.90 2.34 -3.43
C GLN A 104 -11.14 3.83 -3.65
N GLU A 105 -12.24 4.20 -4.28
CA GLU A 105 -12.68 5.59 -4.38
C GLU A 105 -13.67 5.86 -3.24
N LEU A 106 -13.17 6.43 -2.15
CA LEU A 106 -13.95 6.80 -0.97
C LEU A 106 -14.23 8.31 -0.99
N SER A 107 -14.04 9.02 0.12
CA SER A 107 -13.98 10.50 0.13
C SER A 107 -12.80 11.06 -0.66
N ALA A 108 -11.75 10.25 -0.83
CA ALA A 108 -10.63 10.42 -1.75
C ALA A 108 -10.16 9.03 -2.21
N LEU A 109 -9.26 8.99 -3.20
CA LEU A 109 -8.64 7.75 -3.65
C LEU A 109 -7.82 7.17 -2.50
N HIS A 110 -8.13 5.94 -2.11
CA HIS A 110 -7.43 5.19 -1.08
C HIS A 110 -6.59 4.10 -1.74
N GLY A 111 -5.33 3.99 -1.32
CA GLY A 111 -4.40 2.98 -1.85
C GLY A 111 -4.17 1.85 -0.87
N LEU A 112 -4.20 0.63 -1.38
CA LEU A 112 -3.88 -0.61 -0.66
C LEU A 112 -3.13 -1.58 -1.58
N ASN A 113 -2.84 -2.79 -1.11
CA ASN A 113 -2.11 -3.79 -1.88
C ASN A 113 -2.92 -5.05 -2.13
N ALA A 114 -2.50 -5.85 -3.10
CA ALA A 114 -2.81 -7.27 -3.16
C ALA A 114 -1.51 -8.07 -3.17
N VAL A 115 -1.52 -9.25 -2.53
CA VAL A 115 -0.39 -10.18 -2.48
C VAL A 115 -0.78 -11.50 -3.11
N TYR A 116 0.14 -12.11 -3.88
CA TYR A 116 -0.08 -13.43 -4.46
C TYR A 116 0.59 -14.51 -3.60
N LEU A 117 -0.22 -15.30 -2.90
CA LEU A 117 0.22 -16.41 -2.05
C LEU A 117 -0.68 -17.61 -2.27
N HIS A 118 -0.11 -18.82 -2.18
CA HIS A 118 -0.86 -20.08 -2.33
C HIS A 118 -1.70 -20.18 -3.61
N GLY A 119 -1.27 -19.51 -4.69
CA GLY A 119 -1.97 -19.52 -5.96
C GLY A 119 -3.08 -18.48 -6.11
N ASN A 120 -3.33 -17.65 -5.10
CA ASN A 120 -4.45 -16.70 -5.06
C ASN A 120 -3.99 -15.27 -4.71
N TRP A 121 -4.77 -14.28 -5.17
CA TRP A 121 -4.61 -12.89 -4.78
C TRP A 121 -5.45 -12.58 -3.54
N ALA A 122 -4.80 -12.01 -2.52
CA ALA A 122 -5.47 -11.49 -1.32
C ALA A 122 -5.17 -10.00 -1.16
N ARG A 123 -6.20 -9.17 -0.95
CA ARG A 123 -6.04 -7.73 -0.72
C ARG A 123 -5.71 -7.46 0.74
N LEU A 124 -4.72 -6.59 0.95
CA LEU A 124 -4.17 -6.23 2.25
C LEU A 124 -4.12 -4.70 2.36
N ASP A 125 -4.73 -4.18 3.41
CA ASP A 125 -4.75 -2.75 3.71
C ASP A 125 -3.92 -2.44 4.97
N ALA A 126 -2.70 -1.95 4.77
CA ALA A 126 -1.78 -1.60 5.84
C ALA A 126 -1.87 -0.12 6.26
N ARG A 127 -2.97 0.59 5.98
CA ARG A 127 -3.12 2.01 6.34
C ARG A 127 -2.83 2.29 7.82
N GLY A 128 -3.31 1.43 8.73
CA GLY A 128 -3.19 1.58 10.19
C GLY A 128 -4.51 1.34 10.89
N ASN A 129 -4.50 1.28 12.23
CA ASN A 129 -5.67 0.93 13.06
C ASN A 129 -6.20 2.10 13.91
N ARG A 130 -5.91 3.33 13.52
CA ARG A 130 -6.33 4.54 14.24
C ARG A 130 -7.49 5.21 13.51
N THR A 131 -8.17 6.13 14.20
CA THR A 131 -9.23 7.00 13.65
C THR A 131 -10.39 6.27 12.96
N GLY A 132 -10.67 5.01 13.33
CA GLY A 132 -11.75 4.20 12.74
C GLY A 132 -11.30 3.20 11.67
N ALA A 133 -10.03 3.24 11.27
CA ALA A 133 -9.46 2.23 10.38
C ALA A 133 -9.20 0.91 11.12
N GLY A 134 -9.37 -0.24 10.44
CA GLY A 134 -9.24 -1.56 11.05
C GLY A 134 -8.76 -2.67 10.11
N GLY A 135 -7.64 -2.46 9.41
CA GLY A 135 -7.08 -3.46 8.49
C GLY A 135 -6.43 -4.65 9.20
N GLU A 136 -6.74 -5.87 8.78
CA GLU A 136 -6.13 -7.10 9.33
C GLU A 136 -5.48 -7.95 8.25
N PHE A 137 -4.39 -8.65 8.61
CA PHE A 137 -3.79 -9.62 7.70
C PHE A 137 -4.67 -10.87 7.63
N SER A 138 -5.21 -11.12 6.45
CA SER A 138 -6.01 -12.29 6.15
C SER A 138 -5.85 -12.65 4.67
N LEU A 139 -5.70 -13.95 4.38
CA LEU A 139 -5.61 -14.47 3.01
C LEU A 139 -6.93 -15.06 2.52
N ASP A 140 -7.86 -15.37 3.44
CA ASP A 140 -9.12 -16.04 3.15
C ASP A 140 -10.28 -15.04 3.06
N GLU A 141 -10.35 -14.11 4.01
CA GLU A 141 -11.38 -13.07 4.09
C GLU A 141 -10.74 -11.69 3.98
N GLU A 142 -11.29 -10.82 3.13
CA GLU A 142 -10.80 -9.45 2.99
C GLU A 142 -11.14 -8.61 4.24
N LYS A 143 -10.13 -7.99 4.85
CA LYS A 143 -10.27 -7.15 6.05
C LYS A 143 -9.61 -5.78 5.83
N LEU A 144 -10.26 -4.94 5.04
CA LEU A 144 -9.75 -3.61 4.67
C LEU A 144 -9.96 -2.58 5.77
N ALA A 145 -9.24 -1.45 5.71
CA ALA A 145 -9.37 -0.39 6.70
C ALA A 145 -10.76 0.24 6.70
N TRP A 146 -11.40 0.31 5.54
CA TRP A 146 -12.68 0.98 5.34
C TRP A 146 -13.62 0.13 4.47
N PRO A 147 -14.89 -0.04 4.87
CA PRO A 147 -15.92 -0.55 3.97
C PRO A 147 -16.29 0.50 2.93
N VAL A 148 -16.69 0.04 1.74
CA VAL A 148 -17.22 0.91 0.68
C VAL A 148 -18.71 1.16 0.89
N ASP A 149 -19.11 2.44 0.92
CA ASP A 149 -20.49 2.89 0.99
C ASP A 149 -21.02 3.29 -0.40
N VAL A 150 -21.65 2.33 -1.09
CA VAL A 150 -22.22 2.53 -2.42
C VAL A 150 -23.33 3.60 -2.42
N ALA A 151 -24.03 3.82 -1.30
CA ALA A 151 -25.07 4.85 -1.22
C ALA A 151 -24.47 6.27 -1.25
N ARG A 152 -23.19 6.41 -0.90
CA ARG A 152 -22.41 7.65 -1.03
C ARG A 152 -21.68 7.78 -2.38
N GLY A 153 -21.85 6.81 -3.27
CA GLY A 153 -21.17 6.76 -4.56
C GLY A 153 -19.72 6.28 -4.47
N GLU A 154 -19.32 5.70 -3.34
CA GLU A 154 -17.99 5.11 -3.18
C GLU A 154 -17.87 3.84 -4.03
N ARG A 155 -16.66 3.56 -4.54
CA ARG A 155 -16.40 2.43 -5.44
C ARG A 155 -15.18 1.64 -4.98
N ASP A 156 -15.33 0.31 -5.00
CA ASP A 156 -14.19 -0.59 -4.87
C ASP A 156 -13.70 -0.97 -6.27
N LEU A 157 -12.41 -0.77 -6.56
CA LEU A 157 -11.84 -1.07 -7.86
C LEU A 157 -11.20 -2.48 -7.83
N PRO A 158 -11.64 -3.44 -8.67
CA PRO A 158 -11.12 -4.80 -8.67
C PRO A 158 -9.66 -4.91 -9.10
N GLU A 159 -9.15 -3.92 -9.83
CA GLU A 159 -7.88 -4.04 -10.54
C GLU A 159 -6.68 -4.12 -9.59
N ILE A 160 -5.76 -5.04 -9.92
CA ILE A 160 -4.45 -5.16 -9.27
C ILE A 160 -3.39 -4.67 -10.26
N HIS A 161 -2.78 -3.53 -9.96
CA HIS A 161 -1.78 -2.89 -10.82
C HIS A 161 -0.35 -3.27 -10.39
N PRO A 162 0.56 -3.55 -11.34
CA PRO A 162 1.96 -3.84 -11.02
C PRO A 162 2.75 -2.58 -10.61
N ALA A 163 2.25 -1.39 -10.95
CA ALA A 163 2.85 -0.10 -10.60
C ALA A 163 1.81 0.82 -9.93
N PRO A 164 2.23 1.77 -9.09
CA PRO A 164 1.31 2.73 -8.49
C PRO A 164 0.72 3.66 -9.56
N ALA A 165 -0.49 4.14 -9.31
CA ALA A 165 -1.20 5.08 -10.18
C ALA A 165 -0.35 6.35 -10.42
N PRO A 166 -0.12 6.75 -11.70
CA PRO A 166 0.68 7.93 -12.00
C PRO A 166 0.17 9.21 -11.32
N ALA A 167 -1.14 9.43 -11.29
CA ALA A 167 -1.76 10.58 -10.64
C ALA A 167 -1.42 10.67 -9.14
N VAL A 168 -1.30 9.53 -8.47
CA VAL A 168 -0.90 9.46 -7.05
C VAL A 168 0.57 9.81 -6.90
N VAL A 169 1.44 9.26 -7.75
CA VAL A 169 2.88 9.52 -7.71
C VAL A 169 3.17 10.99 -8.00
N ASP A 170 2.55 11.56 -9.04
CA ASP A 170 2.69 12.97 -9.41
C ASP A 170 2.23 13.91 -8.30
N PHE A 171 1.10 13.59 -7.65
CA PHE A 171 0.60 14.33 -6.50
C PHE A 171 1.61 14.33 -5.35
N LEU A 172 2.12 13.16 -4.97
CA LEU A 172 3.09 13.05 -3.86
C LEU A 172 4.42 13.76 -4.20
N MET A 173 4.89 13.68 -5.45
CA MET A 173 6.14 14.31 -5.87
C MET A 173 6.06 15.84 -5.97
N SER A 174 4.87 16.38 -6.28
CA SER A 174 4.65 17.83 -6.41
C SER A 174 4.20 18.49 -5.09
N SER A 175 3.77 17.70 -4.12
CA SER A 175 3.34 18.16 -2.80
C SER A 175 4.49 18.76 -2.00
N ARG A 176 4.22 19.86 -1.29
CA ARG A 176 5.18 20.51 -0.40
C ARG A 176 4.89 20.10 1.05
N PRO A 177 5.91 19.72 1.83
CA PRO A 177 5.74 19.47 3.26
C PRO A 177 5.11 20.66 3.99
N GLY A 178 4.14 20.37 4.85
CA GLY A 178 3.38 21.36 5.61
C GLY A 178 2.11 20.76 6.21
N PRO A 179 1.52 21.37 7.24
CA PRO A 179 0.25 20.90 7.80
C PRO A 179 -0.84 20.82 6.72
N GLY A 180 -1.57 19.72 6.69
CA GLY A 180 -2.71 19.56 5.78
C GLY A 180 -2.37 19.51 4.28
N TRP A 181 -1.12 19.21 3.90
CA TRP A 181 -0.72 19.16 2.48
C TRP A 181 -1.59 18.21 1.63
N TYR A 182 -2.21 17.22 2.27
CA TYR A 182 -3.09 16.23 1.66
C TYR A 182 -4.55 16.70 1.49
N GLU A 183 -4.95 17.84 2.06
CA GLU A 183 -6.34 18.32 2.02
C GLU A 183 -6.77 18.80 0.63
N THR A 184 -5.81 19.26 -0.17
CA THR A 184 -6.06 19.75 -1.53
C THR A 184 -5.21 18.99 -2.53
N GLY A 185 -5.84 18.45 -3.58
CA GLY A 185 -5.14 17.82 -4.70
C GLY A 185 -4.98 16.32 -4.59
N LEU A 186 -5.33 15.69 -3.45
CA LEU A 186 -5.38 14.23 -3.37
C LEU A 186 -6.38 13.71 -4.43
N PRO A 187 -5.97 12.79 -5.32
CA PRO A 187 -6.86 12.25 -6.34
C PRO A 187 -8.12 11.65 -5.72
N LYS A 188 -9.26 11.80 -6.39
CA LYS A 188 -10.53 11.19 -5.96
C LYS A 188 -10.89 9.92 -6.74
N THR A 189 -10.34 9.80 -7.93
CA THR A 189 -10.54 8.69 -8.84
C THR A 189 -9.20 8.23 -9.39
N LEU A 190 -9.15 7.00 -9.86
CA LEU A 190 -7.96 6.42 -10.51
C LEU A 190 -7.70 7.04 -11.89
#